data_AF-A0A3M0ZCS2-F1
#
_entry.id   AF-A0A3M0ZCS2-F1
#
_cell.length_a   1.000
_cell.length_b   1.000
_cell.length_c   1.000
_cell.angle_alpha   90.00
_cell.angle_beta   90.00
_cell.angle_gamma   90.00
#
_symmetry.space_group_name_H-M   'P 1'
#
loop_
_entity.id
_entity.type
_entity.pdbx_description
1 polymer ?
#
loop_
_entity_poly.entity_id
_entity_poly.type
_entity_poly.pdbx_seq_one_letter_code
_entity_poly.pdbx_strand_id
1 'polypeptide(L)'
;MPERELRKLLERLRQELATSEDLDPAARERIEAMAGEVEALLAQRQGETSVAQGEEGEQSLVERLVAAAEAFESSHPRLVEAVGRIADALAKLGI
;
A
#
# COMPACT_ATOMS: atom_id res chain seq x y z
N MET A 1 17.03 3.28 -3.84
CA MET A 1 16.57 4.19 -2.76
C MET A 1 15.05 4.20 -2.61
N PRO A 2 14.22 4.39 -3.65
CA PRO A 2 12.76 4.51 -3.48
C PRO A 2 12.07 3.26 -2.90
N GLU A 3 12.47 2.04 -3.28
CA GLU A 3 11.90 0.81 -2.71
C GLU A 3 12.13 0.66 -1.20
N ARG A 4 13.26 1.16 -0.71
CA ARG A 4 13.65 1.06 0.69
C ARG A 4 12.84 2.03 1.55
N GLU A 5 12.42 3.16 0.99
CA GLU A 5 11.43 4.04 1.61
C GLU A 5 10.04 3.43 1.58
N LEU A 6 9.64 2.87 0.44
CA LEU A 6 8.32 2.25 0.30
C LEU A 6 8.13 1.09 1.29
N ARG A 7 9.13 0.23 1.48
CA ARG A 7 9.11 -0.81 2.54
C ARG A 7 8.93 -0.22 3.94
N LYS A 8 9.61 0.88 4.26
CA LYS A 8 9.44 1.56 5.56
C LYS A 8 8.03 2.15 5.72
N LEU A 9 7.46 2.69 4.64
CA LEU A 9 6.08 3.21 4.66
C LEU A 9 5.07 2.08 4.86
N LEU A 10 5.27 0.93 4.21
CA LEU A 10 4.43 -0.26 4.38
C LEU A 10 4.54 -0.85 5.79
N GLU A 11 5.74 -0.93 6.36
CA GLU A 11 5.91 -1.32 7.77
C GLU A 11 5.16 -0.37 8.72
N ARG A 12 5.24 0.94 8.46
CA ARG A 12 4.54 1.94 9.27
C ARG A 12 3.03 1.83 9.13
N LEU A 13 2.51 1.59 7.93
CA LEU A 13 1.10 1.35 7.69
C LEU A 13 0.61 0.12 8.48
N ARG A 14 1.35 -1.00 8.45
CA ARG A 14 1.03 -2.19 9.25
C ARG A 14 1.05 -1.93 10.76
N GLN A 15 2.01 -1.13 11.23
CA GLN A 15 2.05 -0.73 12.63
C GLN A 15 0.82 0.09 13.02
N GLU A 16 0.44 1.08 12.21
CA GLU A 16 -0.76 1.89 12.46
C GLU A 16 -2.03 1.02 12.41
N LEU A 17 -2.13 0.06 11.50
CA LEU A 17 -3.23 -0.91 11.44
C LEU A 17 -3.31 -1.78 12.69
N ALA A 18 -2.18 -2.26 13.19
CA ALA A 18 -2.10 -3.09 14.40
C ALA A 18 -2.45 -2.29 15.66
N THR A 19 -2.14 -0.99 15.69
CA THR A 19 -2.41 -0.11 16.83
C THR A 19 -3.83 0.48 16.79
N SER A 20 -4.46 0.50 15.63
CA SER A 20 -5.84 0.99 15.46
C SER A 20 -6.84 -0.10 15.84
N GLU A 21 -7.22 -0.17 17.12
CA GLU A 21 -8.21 -1.13 17.64
C GLU A 21 -9.64 -0.81 17.16
N ASP A 22 -9.93 0.45 16.82
CA ASP A 22 -11.23 0.92 16.29
C ASP A 22 -11.41 0.68 14.78
N LEU A 23 -10.46 0.04 14.11
CA LEU A 23 -10.56 -0.28 12.69
C LEU A 23 -11.39 -1.55 12.49
N ASP A 24 -12.32 -1.50 11.52
CA ASP A 24 -13.10 -2.68 11.15
C ASP A 24 -12.17 -3.83 10.70
N PRO A 25 -12.37 -5.07 11.20
CA PRO A 25 -11.47 -6.18 10.88
C PRO A 25 -11.44 -6.52 9.39
N ALA A 26 -12.55 -6.34 8.66
CA ALA A 26 -12.55 -6.56 7.21
C ALA A 26 -11.79 -5.45 6.47
N ALA A 27 -11.83 -4.22 6.98
CA ALA A 27 -11.00 -3.13 6.46
C ALA A 27 -9.51 -3.37 6.72
N ARG A 28 -9.16 -3.82 7.92
CA ARG A 28 -7.78 -4.17 8.27
C ARG A 28 -7.22 -5.21 7.30
N GLU A 29 -7.96 -6.30 7.12
CA GLU A 29 -7.54 -7.41 6.25
C GLU A 29 -7.35 -6.94 4.80
N ARG A 30 -8.25 -6.08 4.30
CA ARG A 30 -8.12 -5.49 2.96
C ARG A 30 -6.85 -4.67 2.79
N ILE A 31 -6.55 -3.79 3.75
CA ILE A 31 -5.36 -2.94 3.68
C ILE A 31 -4.08 -3.77 3.84
N GLU A 32 -4.08 -4.77 4.72
CA GLU A 32 -2.96 -5.71 4.85
C GLU A 32 -2.72 -6.54 3.59
N ALA A 33 -3.79 -7.03 2.95
CA ALA A 33 -3.70 -7.76 1.69
C ALA A 33 -3.08 -6.88 0.59
N MET A 34 -3.57 -5.65 0.42
CA MET A 34 -3.04 -4.71 -0.57
C MET A 34 -1.59 -4.33 -0.28
N ALA A 35 -1.22 -4.12 0.99
CA ALA A 35 0.17 -3.89 1.38
C ALA A 35 1.08 -5.09 1.02
N GLY A 36 0.59 -6.32 1.19
CA GLY A 36 1.29 -7.53 0.78
C GLY A 36 1.43 -7.67 -0.74
N GLU A 37 0.41 -7.29 -1.50
CA GLU A 37 0.46 -7.27 -2.97
C GLU A 37 1.54 -6.29 -3.47
N VAL A 38 1.62 -5.09 -2.87
CA VAL A 38 2.67 -4.11 -3.18
C VAL A 38 4.07 -4.66 -2.87
N GLU A 39 4.26 -5.32 -1.73
CA GLU A 39 5.56 -5.94 -1.41
C GLU A 39 5.94 -7.07 -2.38
N ALA A 40 4.96 -7.86 -2.81
CA ALA A 40 5.17 -8.92 -3.78
C ALA A 40 5.59 -8.36 -5.15
N LEU A 41 4.99 -7.25 -5.58
CA LEU A 41 5.39 -6.53 -6.80
C LEU A 41 6.82 -5.99 -6.71
N LEU A 42 7.19 -5.39 -5.57
CA LEU A 42 8.57 -4.94 -5.32
C LEU A 42 9.57 -6.10 -5.34
N ALA A 43 9.22 -7.24 -4.74
CA ALA A 43 10.06 -8.42 -4.73
C ALA A 43 10.22 -9.03 -6.14
N GLN A 44 9.15 -9.07 -6.93
CA GLN A 44 9.18 -9.54 -8.33
C GLN A 44 10.07 -8.65 -9.22
N ARG A 45 10.12 -7.33 -8.99
CA ARG A 45 11.06 -6.45 -9.70
C ARG A 45 12.53 -6.70 -9.32
N GLN A 46 12.81 -7.11 -8.08
CA GLN A 46 14.18 -7.36 -7.60
C GLN A 46 14.72 -8.73 -8.01
N GLY A 47 13.85 -9.74 -8.14
CA GLY A 47 14.20 -11.07 -8.60
C GLY A 47 13.75 -11.27 -10.03
N GLU A 48 14.69 -11.14 -10.98
CA GLU A 48 14.52 -11.35 -12.43
C GLU A 48 13.52 -12.47 -12.80
N THR A 49 12.25 -12.14 -12.98
CA THR A 49 11.32 -12.86 -13.86
C THR A 49 10.30 -11.84 -14.33
N SER A 50 10.54 -11.34 -15.53
CA SER A 50 9.61 -10.52 -16.29
C SER A 50 8.36 -11.35 -16.60
N VAL A 51 7.43 -11.43 -15.64
CA VAL A 51 6.04 -11.75 -15.94
C VAL A 51 5.35 -10.42 -16.07
N ALA A 52 5.12 -10.02 -17.31
CA ALA A 52 4.32 -8.86 -17.67
C ALA A 52 2.89 -9.03 -17.11
N GLN A 53 2.69 -8.69 -15.84
CA GLN A 53 1.41 -8.24 -15.35
C GLN A 53 1.47 -6.73 -15.57
N GLY A 54 0.74 -6.27 -16.57
CA GLY A 54 0.87 -4.91 -17.11
C GLY A 54 0.52 -3.84 -16.08
N GLU A 55 1.08 -2.65 -16.34
CA GLU A 55 0.95 -1.38 -15.60
C GLU A 55 -0.49 -1.07 -15.14
N GLU A 56 -1.51 -1.63 -15.82
CA GLU A 56 -2.93 -1.51 -15.49
C GLU A 56 -3.32 -2.20 -14.16
N GLY A 57 -2.70 -3.33 -13.80
CA GLY A 57 -2.99 -4.04 -12.54
C GLY A 57 -2.36 -3.36 -11.33
N GLU A 58 -1.21 -2.73 -11.54
CA GLU A 58 -0.41 -2.00 -10.55
C GLU A 58 -1.06 -0.67 -10.16
N GLN A 59 -1.47 0.13 -11.16
CA GLN A 59 -2.21 1.38 -10.92
C GLN A 59 -3.55 1.12 -10.22
N SER A 60 -4.24 0.04 -10.58
CA SER A 60 -5.49 -0.35 -9.92
C SER A 60 -5.30 -0.69 -8.44
N LEU A 61 -4.14 -1.23 -8.06
CA LEU A 61 -3.82 -1.53 -6.65
C LEU A 61 -3.63 -0.24 -5.83
N VAL A 62 -2.92 0.75 -6.39
CA VAL A 62 -2.73 2.06 -5.76
C VAL A 62 -4.08 2.75 -5.56
N GLU A 63 -4.91 2.81 -6.62
CA GLU A 63 -6.23 3.42 -6.57
C GLU A 63 -7.15 2.74 -5.54
N ARG A 64 -7.14 1.41 -5.48
CA ARG A 64 -7.90 0.66 -4.48
C ARG A 64 -7.42 0.92 -3.05
N LEU A 65 -6.12 1.05 -2.83
CA LEU A 65 -5.55 1.37 -1.52
C LEU A 65 -5.98 2.77 -1.07
N VAL A 66 -5.90 3.75 -1.97
CA VAL A 66 -6.34 5.13 -1.72
C VAL A 66 -7.83 5.18 -1.43
N ALA A 67 -8.67 4.57 -2.26
CA ALA A 67 -10.12 4.53 -2.06
C ALA A 67 -10.53 3.84 -0.75
N ALA A 68 -9.81 2.78 -0.35
CA ALA A 68 -10.02 2.14 0.95
C ALA A 68 -9.64 3.06 2.10
N ALA A 69 -8.56 3.84 1.97
CA ALA A 69 -8.13 4.78 3.00
C ALA A 69 -9.06 6.00 3.12
N GLU A 70 -9.59 6.52 2.01
CA GLU A 70 -10.58 7.60 2.00
C GLU A 70 -11.83 7.27 2.84
N ALA A 71 -12.25 6.01 2.85
CA ALA A 71 -13.34 5.55 3.71
C ALA A 71 -13.06 5.73 5.22
N PHE A 72 -11.80 5.88 5.61
CA PHE A 72 -11.36 6.10 6.99
C PHE A 72 -10.83 7.51 7.25
N GLU A 73 -10.95 8.45 6.31
CA GLU A 73 -10.45 9.83 6.46
C GLU A 73 -10.95 10.51 7.74
N SER A 74 -12.23 10.31 8.07
CA SER A 74 -12.82 10.90 9.26
C SER A 74 -12.40 10.25 10.58
N SER A 75 -11.99 8.98 10.56
CA SER A 75 -11.73 8.20 11.79
C SER A 75 -10.24 7.98 12.04
N HIS A 76 -9.44 7.88 10.97
CA HIS A 76 -8.02 7.49 11.02
C HIS A 76 -7.19 8.35 10.05
N PRO A 77 -7.03 9.66 10.30
CA PRO A 77 -6.31 10.57 9.40
C PRO A 77 -4.84 10.20 9.19
N ARG A 78 -4.20 9.55 10.18
CA ARG A 78 -2.82 9.05 10.06
C ARG A 78 -2.70 7.90 9.06
N LEU A 79 -3.73 7.07 8.97
CA LEU A 79 -3.78 5.95 8.04
C LEU A 79 -3.85 6.48 6.59
N VAL A 80 -4.71 7.47 6.36
CA VAL A 80 -4.85 8.14 5.06
C VAL A 80 -3.54 8.81 4.64
N GLU A 81 -2.87 9.50 5.56
CA GLU A 81 -1.58 10.12 5.29
C GLU A 81 -0.49 9.08 4.94
N ALA A 82 -0.48 7.93 5.61
CA ALA A 82 0.45 6.84 5.31
C ALA A 82 0.18 6.21 3.93
N VAL A 83 -1.09 5.97 3.60
CA VAL A 83 -1.50 5.43 2.30
C VAL A 83 -1.18 6.41 1.17
N GLY A 84 -1.44 7.71 1.35
CA GLY A 84 -1.08 8.74 0.36
C GLY A 84 0.41 8.75 0.07
N ARG A 85 1.27 8.67 1.10
CA ARG A 85 2.73 8.58 0.91
C ARG A 85 3.15 7.32 0.15
N ILE A 86 2.48 6.19 0.39
CA ILE A 86 2.73 4.93 -0.33
C ILE A 86 2.36 5.10 -1.80
N ALA A 87 1.19 5.68 -2.10
CA ALA A 87 0.75 5.97 -3.45
C ALA A 87 1.73 6.92 -4.19
N ASP A 88 2.17 7.99 -3.55
CA ASP A 88 3.20 8.89 -4.09
C ASP A 88 4.53 8.18 -4.38
N ALA A 89 4.95 7.29 -3.49
CA ALA A 89 6.19 6.53 -3.66
C ALA A 89 6.08 5.51 -4.80
N LEU A 90 4.93 4.86 -4.96
CA LEU A 90 4.60 3.97 -6.07
C LEU A 90 4.58 4.74 -7.40
N ALA A 91 3.88 5.88 -7.46
CA ALA A 91 3.84 6.73 -8.64
C ALA A 91 5.24 7.20 -9.08
N LYS A 92 6.12 7.55 -8.12
CA LYS A 92 7.53 7.91 -8.39
C LYS A 92 8.37 6.76 -8.93
N LEU A 93 7.99 5.51 -8.63
CA LEU A 93 8.61 4.31 -9.18
C LEU A 93 8.06 3.95 -10.58
N GLY A 94 7.03 4.66 -11.04
CA GLY A 94 6.30 4.36 -12.27
C GLY A 94 5.38 3.15 -12.12
N ILE A 95 4.73 3.03 -10.96
CA ILE A 95 3.84 1.94 -10.55
C ILE A 95 2.52 2.54 -10.06
#